data_AF-A0A7J7SXF5-F1
#
_entry.id   AF-A0A7J7SXF5-F1
#
_cell.length_a   1.000
_cell.length_b   1.000
_cell.length_c   1.000
_cell.angle_alpha   90.00
_cell.angle_beta   90.00
_cell.angle_gamma   90.00
#
_symmetry.space_group_name_H-M   'P 1'
#
loop_
_entity.id
_entity.type
_entity.pdbx_description
1 polymer ?
#
loop_
_entity_poly.entity_id
_entity_poly.type
_entity_poly.pdbx_seq_one_letter_code
_entity_poly.pdbx_strand_id
1 'polypeptide(L)'
;MDDIHSRLIINPARPLPGGARSAARPMVAGPRLASADPPWLPAAGSQSRRRGRLRPRIKGAGRRAALQSRGWKKSGAPEQHTRPPLLSSPFLSAPRSRGLPALTPARPPSVAAGAASGEVWPGPSSSARKHRCVDQRQSDKEDRLEPHSKKRRAKEGNSNDTVHPLWLGTTSTMATSASSQLNKGIKQVYMSLPQGDKVQAMYIWIDGTGEGLRCKTRTLDSEPKCIDELPEWNFDGSSTFQSEGSNSDMYLVPAAMFRDPFRKDPNKLVFCEVFKYNRKPAETNLRHTCKRIMDMVSNQHPWFGMEQEYTLMGTDGHPFGWPSNGFPGPQGPYYCGVGTDKAYGRDIVEAHYRACLYAGIKVAGTNAEVMPAQWEFQVGPCEGIDMGDHLWVARFILHRVCEDFGVIATFDPKPIPGNWNGAGCHTNFSTKAMREENGLKYIEESIERLSKRHQYHIRAYDPKGGLDNARRLTGFHETSNINDFSAGVANRSASIRIPRTVGQEKKGYFEDRRPSANCDPFAVTEALIRTCLLNETGDEPFQYKN
;
A
#
# COMPACT_ATOMS: atom_id res chain seq x y z
N MET A 1 25.07 36.16 -31.17
CA MET A 1 24.65 37.52 -30.80
C MET A 1 23.53 37.48 -29.77
N ASP A 2 23.76 37.33 -28.46
CA ASP A 2 24.71 36.54 -27.65
C ASP A 2 23.99 36.48 -26.28
N ASP A 3 23.64 35.32 -25.72
CA ASP A 3 24.46 34.42 -24.89
C ASP A 3 25.04 35.09 -23.61
N ILE A 4 25.35 34.26 -22.61
CA ILE A 4 25.72 34.59 -21.22
C ILE A 4 24.51 34.91 -20.31
N HIS A 5 24.08 33.90 -19.54
CA HIS A 5 23.87 34.07 -18.10
C HIS A 5 24.29 32.81 -17.34
N SER A 6 25.25 32.95 -16.43
CA SER A 6 25.97 31.83 -15.81
C SER A 6 25.54 31.56 -14.37
N ARG A 7 25.35 30.25 -14.09
CA ARG A 7 25.56 29.53 -12.81
C ARG A 7 25.85 30.39 -11.57
N LEU A 8 24.94 30.36 -10.58
CA LEU A 8 25.32 30.54 -9.18
C LEU A 8 25.62 29.16 -8.55
N ILE A 9 26.75 29.06 -7.85
CA ILE A 9 27.07 27.99 -6.91
C ILE A 9 27.44 28.69 -5.60
N ILE A 10 26.76 28.35 -4.51
CA ILE A 10 27.05 28.93 -3.19
C ILE A 10 28.01 27.98 -2.47
N ASN A 11 29.18 28.49 -2.09
CA ASN A 11 30.14 27.77 -1.26
C ASN A 11 30.98 28.80 -0.45
N PRO A 12 30.99 28.75 0.90
CA PRO A 12 31.61 29.80 1.71
C PRO A 12 33.13 29.63 1.81
N ALA A 13 33.88 30.74 1.67
CA ALA A 13 35.34 30.74 1.77
C ALA A 13 35.86 31.71 2.85
N ARG A 14 36.92 31.29 3.56
CA ARG A 14 37.85 32.18 4.29
C ARG A 14 39.30 31.71 4.09
N PRO A 15 40.30 32.60 4.23
CA PRO A 15 41.56 32.47 3.48
C PRO A 15 42.74 31.84 4.24
N LEU A 16 43.75 31.43 3.47
CA LEU A 16 45.11 31.09 3.92
C LEU A 16 46.12 32.12 3.39
N PRO A 17 47.22 32.40 4.12
CA PRO A 17 48.48 32.86 3.56
C PRO A 17 49.47 31.70 3.35
N GLY A 18 50.41 31.83 2.38
CA GLY A 18 51.54 30.90 2.20
C GLY A 18 52.80 31.33 2.99
N GLY A 19 53.91 30.58 2.98
CA GLY A 19 54.19 29.29 2.32
C GLY A 19 55.70 28.94 2.31
N ALA A 20 56.11 28.06 1.37
CA ALA A 20 57.48 27.73 0.92
C ALA A 20 58.37 26.72 1.72
N ARG A 21 58.76 25.62 1.01
CA ARG A 21 60.09 24.92 0.97
C ARG A 21 60.64 24.31 2.30
N SER A 22 61.15 23.06 2.40
CA SER A 22 61.99 22.27 1.47
C SER A 22 62.31 20.83 1.99
N ALA A 23 63.07 20.04 1.20
CA ALA A 23 63.90 18.88 1.59
C ALA A 23 63.22 17.55 2.02
N ALA A 24 64.00 16.45 2.12
CA ALA A 24 63.47 15.07 2.14
C ALA A 24 64.40 13.99 2.77
N ARG A 25 63.77 12.96 3.39
CA ARG A 25 64.25 11.57 3.69
C ARG A 25 65.46 11.40 4.66
N PRO A 26 65.72 10.18 5.21
CA PRO A 26 64.81 9.11 5.68
C PRO A 26 65.21 8.45 7.05
N MET A 27 64.31 7.60 7.61
CA MET A 27 64.54 6.41 8.50
C MET A 27 65.57 6.40 9.66
N VAL A 28 65.14 5.91 10.84
CA VAL A 28 65.62 4.73 11.64
C VAL A 28 64.82 4.68 12.98
N ALA A 29 64.94 3.63 13.83
CA ALA A 29 63.92 3.23 14.81
C ALA A 29 64.36 2.98 16.28
N GLY A 30 63.44 3.24 17.23
CA GLY A 30 63.38 2.69 18.62
C GLY A 30 64.26 3.39 19.69
N PRO A 31 64.13 3.05 21.01
CA PRO A 31 63.24 2.06 21.65
C PRO A 31 62.33 2.66 22.79
N ARG A 32 62.05 1.91 23.87
CA ARG A 32 60.91 2.03 24.83
C ARG A 32 61.24 2.73 26.18
N LEU A 33 60.21 3.26 26.88
CA LEU A 33 59.83 3.10 28.32
C LEU A 33 58.60 4.02 28.64
N ALA A 34 57.51 3.53 29.29
CA ALA A 34 57.16 3.61 30.73
C ALA A 34 57.01 5.05 31.32
N SER A 35 56.03 5.42 32.17
CA SER A 35 54.88 4.73 32.81
C SER A 35 53.95 5.72 33.58
N ALA A 36 52.63 5.46 33.73
CA ALA A 36 51.78 5.86 34.90
C ALA A 36 50.31 5.39 34.75
N ASP A 37 49.68 4.89 35.82
CA ASP A 37 48.27 4.44 35.88
C ASP A 37 47.49 5.07 37.07
N PRO A 38 46.15 5.26 36.97
CA PRO A 38 45.23 5.45 38.10
C PRO A 38 44.52 4.12 38.53
N PRO A 39 43.87 4.04 39.72
CA PRO A 39 43.93 2.80 40.51
C PRO A 39 42.65 1.91 40.61
N TRP A 40 42.93 0.59 40.61
CA TRP A 40 42.40 -0.49 41.47
C TRP A 40 40.92 -0.92 41.52
N LEU A 41 40.74 -2.24 41.40
CA LEU A 41 39.57 -3.06 41.77
C LEU A 41 39.69 -3.49 43.27
N PRO A 42 38.78 -4.33 43.81
CA PRO A 42 39.07 -5.78 43.70
C PRO A 42 37.83 -6.68 43.48
N ALA A 43 38.10 -7.89 42.98
CA ALA A 43 37.18 -9.03 43.00
C ALA A 43 37.92 -10.29 43.49
N ALA A 44 37.20 -11.19 44.18
CA ALA A 44 37.68 -12.49 44.64
C ALA A 44 36.46 -13.44 44.82
N GLY A 45 36.59 -14.76 44.86
CA GLY A 45 37.76 -15.64 44.70
C GLY A 45 37.34 -17.09 44.96
N SER A 46 37.73 -18.02 44.10
CA SER A 46 37.21 -19.41 44.07
C SER A 46 37.60 -20.29 45.27
N GLN A 47 36.78 -21.29 45.65
CA GLN A 47 37.15 -22.72 45.52
C GLN A 47 36.05 -23.78 45.84
N SER A 48 36.17 -24.91 45.15
CA SER A 48 35.54 -26.25 45.22
C SER A 48 34.62 -26.70 46.39
N ARG A 49 33.65 -27.59 46.08
CA ARG A 49 33.66 -29.03 46.48
C ARG A 49 32.60 -29.90 45.76
N ARG A 50 32.67 -31.23 45.95
CA ARG A 50 31.90 -32.30 45.24
C ARG A 50 30.54 -32.64 45.89
N ARG A 51 29.72 -33.41 45.15
CA ARG A 51 28.42 -34.12 45.44
C ARG A 51 27.23 -33.40 44.77
N GLY A 52 26.19 -34.08 44.26
CA GLY A 52 25.93 -35.53 44.15
C GLY A 52 24.67 -35.79 43.29
N ARG A 53 24.44 -37.04 42.83
CA ARG A 53 23.27 -37.40 42.00
C ARG A 53 21.94 -37.23 42.76
N LEU A 54 20.87 -36.80 42.08
CA LEU A 54 19.69 -37.64 41.78
C LEU A 54 18.58 -36.90 40.99
N ARG A 55 17.89 -37.61 40.10
CA ARG A 55 16.55 -37.24 39.59
C ARG A 55 15.49 -38.10 40.32
N PRO A 56 14.33 -37.56 40.72
CA PRO A 56 13.12 -38.34 40.96
C PRO A 56 12.39 -38.64 39.62
N ARG A 57 11.79 -39.83 39.49
CA ARG A 57 10.88 -40.20 38.38
C ARG A 57 9.86 -41.24 38.86
N ILE A 58 8.66 -40.79 39.24
CA ILE A 58 7.53 -41.61 39.72
C ILE A 58 6.30 -41.03 39.00
N LYS A 59 5.65 -41.75 38.07
CA LYS A 59 4.48 -42.65 38.26
C LYS A 59 3.33 -41.99 39.05
N GLY A 60 2.05 -42.14 38.70
CA GLY A 60 1.49 -42.90 37.57
C GLY A 60 0.14 -43.54 37.91
N ALA A 61 -0.91 -42.74 38.07
CA ALA A 61 -2.32 -43.16 38.15
C ALA A 61 -3.23 -41.97 37.77
N GLY A 62 -4.45 -42.13 37.23
CA GLY A 62 -5.09 -43.38 36.79
C GLY A 62 -6.51 -43.59 37.36
N ARG A 63 -7.51 -42.82 36.90
CA ARG A 63 -8.94 -43.12 37.06
C ARG A 63 -9.80 -42.40 36.01
N ARG A 64 -10.97 -42.99 35.69
CA ARG A 64 -12.01 -42.50 34.77
C ARG A 64 -13.27 -42.08 35.57
N ALA A 65 -14.33 -41.70 34.83
CA ALA A 65 -15.74 -41.53 35.23
C ALA A 65 -16.11 -40.14 35.80
N ALA A 66 -17.29 -39.58 35.51
CA ALA A 66 -18.27 -39.89 34.46
C ALA A 66 -19.23 -38.69 34.23
N LEU A 67 -20.01 -38.71 33.15
CA LEU A 67 -21.21 -37.88 33.05
C LEU A 67 -22.25 -38.33 34.10
N GLN A 68 -22.97 -37.38 34.71
CA GLN A 68 -24.41 -37.55 34.86
C GLN A 68 -25.17 -36.23 35.05
N SER A 69 -26.36 -36.17 34.46
CA SER A 69 -27.32 -35.07 34.56
C SER A 69 -28.41 -35.36 35.60
N ARG A 70 -28.83 -34.30 36.31
CA ARG A 70 -30.11 -34.07 37.02
C ARG A 70 -30.10 -32.60 37.47
N GLY A 71 -31.21 -31.89 37.66
CA GLY A 71 -32.62 -32.27 37.55
C GLY A 71 -33.43 -31.51 38.62
N TRP A 72 -34.49 -30.81 38.22
CA TRP A 72 -35.32 -29.98 39.12
C TRP A 72 -35.87 -30.74 40.34
N LYS A 73 -36.11 -29.99 41.44
CA LYS A 73 -37.33 -30.15 42.25
C LYS A 73 -37.75 -28.83 42.93
N LYS A 74 -39.04 -28.72 43.26
CA LYS A 74 -39.70 -27.54 43.84
C LYS A 74 -40.14 -27.80 45.29
N SER A 75 -40.09 -26.76 46.13
CA SER A 75 -40.87 -26.56 47.36
C SER A 75 -40.53 -25.17 47.91
N GLY A 76 -41.44 -24.32 48.40
CA GLY A 76 -42.91 -24.38 48.46
C GLY A 76 -43.46 -22.95 48.73
N ALA A 77 -44.77 -22.76 48.59
CA ALA A 77 -45.48 -21.49 48.80
C ALA A 77 -46.42 -21.62 50.05
N PRO A 78 -47.29 -20.65 50.41
CA PRO A 78 -47.56 -19.33 49.83
C PRO A 78 -47.71 -18.18 50.87
N GLU A 79 -47.95 -16.96 50.38
CA GLU A 79 -48.91 -16.04 51.03
C GLU A 79 -49.61 -15.16 49.97
N GLN A 80 -50.68 -14.45 50.35
CA GLN A 80 -51.71 -13.92 49.43
C GLN A 80 -51.70 -12.39 49.33
N HIS A 81 -52.19 -11.82 48.21
CA HIS A 81 -53.33 -10.89 48.20
C HIS A 81 -53.73 -10.37 46.78
N THR A 82 -54.99 -10.62 46.42
CA THR A 82 -55.94 -9.79 45.62
C THR A 82 -55.46 -8.92 44.42
N ARG A 83 -55.86 -9.35 43.22
CA ARG A 83 -56.37 -8.54 42.07
C ARG A 83 -57.91 -8.78 41.98
N PRO A 84 -58.78 -8.00 41.29
CA PRO A 84 -58.71 -7.58 39.86
C PRO A 84 -59.32 -6.14 39.65
N PRO A 85 -59.80 -5.67 38.45
CA PRO A 85 -59.86 -6.31 37.13
C PRO A 85 -59.39 -5.49 35.91
N LEU A 86 -59.29 -6.20 34.78
CA LEU A 86 -59.28 -5.66 33.42
C LEU A 86 -60.73 -5.52 32.92
N LEU A 87 -60.98 -4.55 32.03
CA LEU A 87 -62.20 -4.49 31.20
C LEU A 87 -61.93 -5.01 29.78
N SER A 88 -62.96 -5.54 29.13
CA SER A 88 -62.90 -6.08 27.77
C SER A 88 -64.29 -6.14 27.11
N SER A 89 -64.32 -6.48 25.82
CA SER A 89 -65.50 -6.96 25.06
C SER A 89 -66.44 -5.83 24.52
N PRO A 90 -67.35 -6.09 23.55
CA PRO A 90 -67.03 -5.80 22.14
C PRO A 90 -68.24 -5.27 21.28
N PHE A 91 -68.06 -5.28 19.95
CA PHE A 91 -69.03 -5.66 18.87
C PHE A 91 -69.31 -4.69 17.69
N LEU A 92 -69.32 -5.31 16.51
CA LEU A 92 -70.21 -5.17 15.34
C LEU A 92 -70.09 -4.04 14.28
N SER A 93 -70.18 -4.57 13.03
CA SER A 93 -70.83 -4.07 11.80
C SER A 93 -70.12 -3.12 10.81
N ALA A 94 -70.08 -3.61 9.57
CA ALA A 94 -70.00 -2.88 8.29
C ALA A 94 -71.42 -3.00 7.62
N PRO A 95 -71.68 -2.65 6.33
CA PRO A 95 -70.81 -2.07 5.28
C PRO A 95 -71.47 -0.95 4.42
N ARG A 96 -70.75 -0.38 3.43
CA ARG A 96 -71.17 -0.31 1.98
C ARG A 96 -70.28 0.57 1.05
N SER A 97 -69.70 -0.10 0.05
CA SER A 97 -69.64 0.22 -1.41
C SER A 97 -69.39 1.64 -1.99
N ARG A 98 -68.70 1.63 -3.16
CA ARG A 98 -68.43 2.69 -4.17
C ARG A 98 -67.08 3.43 -4.01
N GLY A 99 -66.23 3.60 -5.04
CA GLY A 99 -66.19 2.92 -6.34
C GLY A 99 -65.46 3.67 -7.49
N LEU A 100 -64.23 3.23 -7.83
CA LEU A 100 -63.44 3.55 -9.05
C LEU A 100 -63.04 5.03 -9.31
N PRO A 101 -62.06 5.31 -10.20
CA PRO A 101 -60.94 4.49 -10.69
C PRO A 101 -59.56 5.13 -10.37
N ALA A 102 -58.46 4.51 -10.83
CA ALA A 102 -57.10 5.04 -10.68
C ALA A 102 -56.73 6.09 -11.75
N LEU A 103 -55.78 6.98 -11.41
CA LEU A 103 -55.09 7.88 -12.35
C LEU A 103 -53.62 7.48 -12.50
N THR A 104 -53.15 7.39 -13.74
CA THR A 104 -51.74 7.13 -14.08
C THR A 104 -50.91 8.43 -14.06
N PRO A 105 -49.62 8.40 -13.70
CA PRO A 105 -48.76 9.58 -13.73
C PRO A 105 -48.48 10.05 -15.16
N ALA A 106 -48.54 11.36 -15.39
CA ALA A 106 -48.29 11.97 -16.70
C ALA A 106 -46.78 12.15 -16.97
N ARG A 107 -46.39 12.10 -18.25
CA ARG A 107 -45.07 12.55 -18.72
C ARG A 107 -44.98 14.09 -18.72
N PRO A 108 -43.82 14.69 -18.44
CA PRO A 108 -43.55 16.07 -18.83
C PRO A 108 -43.42 16.19 -20.37
N PRO A 109 -43.75 17.35 -20.98
CA PRO A 109 -43.79 17.52 -22.42
C PRO A 109 -42.41 17.84 -23.05
N SER A 110 -42.27 17.50 -24.33
CA SER A 110 -41.20 17.99 -25.21
C SER A 110 -41.51 19.39 -25.75
N VAL A 111 -40.50 20.27 -25.83
CA VAL A 111 -40.54 21.54 -26.57
C VAL A 111 -39.64 21.42 -27.80
N ALA A 112 -40.03 22.01 -28.94
CA ALA A 112 -39.32 21.87 -30.20
C ALA A 112 -39.34 23.12 -31.10
N ALA A 113 -38.24 23.31 -31.83
CA ALA A 113 -38.06 24.07 -33.09
C ALA A 113 -38.17 25.62 -33.11
N GLY A 114 -37.40 26.22 -34.03
CA GLY A 114 -37.21 27.67 -34.24
C GLY A 114 -35.72 28.04 -34.17
N ALA A 115 -34.87 28.00 -35.21
CA ALA A 115 -34.95 28.49 -36.60
C ALA A 115 -34.88 30.04 -36.69
N ALA A 116 -34.04 30.69 -37.51
CA ALA A 116 -32.94 30.24 -38.41
C ALA A 116 -32.03 31.43 -38.81
N SER A 117 -31.18 31.24 -39.84
CA SER A 117 -30.24 32.16 -40.56
C SER A 117 -28.83 32.35 -39.95
N GLY A 118 -27.75 32.46 -40.75
CA GLY A 118 -27.52 31.85 -42.09
C GLY A 118 -26.54 32.56 -43.04
N GLU A 119 -25.45 31.85 -43.44
CA GLU A 119 -24.62 31.99 -44.67
C GLU A 119 -23.72 30.71 -44.77
N VAL A 120 -23.26 30.08 -45.89
CA VAL A 120 -23.12 30.39 -47.36
C VAL A 120 -21.82 31.14 -47.70
N TRP A 121 -20.86 30.70 -48.55
CA TRP A 121 -20.59 29.48 -49.38
C TRP A 121 -19.11 29.55 -49.92
N PRO A 122 -18.55 28.67 -50.81
CA PRO A 122 -18.93 27.33 -51.30
C PRO A 122 -17.76 26.28 -51.26
N GLY A 123 -17.95 25.09 -51.87
CA GLY A 123 -16.91 24.05 -52.13
C GLY A 123 -16.22 24.15 -53.51
N PRO A 124 -15.55 23.09 -54.03
CA PRO A 124 -16.34 22.05 -54.73
C PRO A 124 -15.82 20.57 -54.78
N SER A 125 -16.77 19.66 -55.08
CA SER A 125 -16.67 18.43 -55.90
C SER A 125 -15.59 17.34 -55.69
N SER A 126 -15.96 16.30 -54.95
CA SER A 126 -16.06 14.87 -55.39
C SER A 126 -15.12 14.27 -56.46
N SER A 127 -14.56 13.09 -56.16
CA SER A 127 -14.83 11.86 -56.95
C SER A 127 -14.59 10.60 -56.12
N ALA A 128 -15.22 9.46 -56.48
CA ALA A 128 -15.08 8.19 -55.79
C ALA A 128 -14.38 7.15 -56.66
N ARG A 129 -13.49 6.32 -56.09
CA ARG A 129 -12.94 5.12 -56.74
C ARG A 129 -13.00 3.89 -55.83
N LYS A 130 -13.37 2.77 -56.45
CA LYS A 130 -13.46 1.44 -55.82
C LYS A 130 -12.05 0.87 -55.66
N HIS A 131 -11.67 0.43 -54.46
CA HIS A 131 -10.54 -0.48 -54.32
C HIS A 131 -10.95 -1.87 -54.86
N ARG A 132 -10.15 -2.40 -55.79
CA ARG A 132 -10.26 -3.77 -56.30
C ARG A 132 -9.08 -4.55 -55.75
N CYS A 133 -9.32 -5.77 -55.25
CA CYS A 133 -8.25 -6.67 -54.85
C CYS A 133 -7.41 -7.08 -56.08
N VAL A 134 -6.11 -7.32 -55.88
CA VAL A 134 -5.18 -7.73 -56.95
C VAL A 134 -4.41 -8.95 -56.48
N ASP A 135 -4.68 -10.09 -57.10
CA ASP A 135 -3.82 -11.27 -57.04
C ASP A 135 -2.44 -10.96 -57.64
N GLN A 136 -1.38 -11.52 -57.04
CA GLN A 136 -0.16 -11.83 -57.77
C GLN A 136 0.23 -13.28 -57.50
N ARG A 137 0.36 -14.07 -58.57
CA ARG A 137 0.93 -15.42 -58.53
C ARG A 137 2.36 -15.39 -59.07
N GLN A 138 3.19 -16.26 -58.48
CA GLN A 138 4.32 -17.00 -59.05
C GLN A 138 5.11 -16.38 -60.22
N SER A 139 6.43 -16.36 -60.04
CA SER A 139 7.34 -16.87 -61.05
C SER A 139 8.30 -17.87 -60.38
N ASP A 140 8.38 -19.08 -60.93
CA ASP A 140 9.14 -20.18 -60.32
C ASP A 140 10.60 -20.17 -60.77
N LYS A 141 11.51 -20.60 -59.88
CA LYS A 141 12.78 -21.23 -60.26
C LYS A 141 13.07 -22.39 -59.32
N GLU A 142 13.16 -23.58 -59.89
CA GLU A 142 13.69 -24.76 -59.21
C GLU A 142 15.21 -24.62 -59.02
N ASP A 143 15.72 -25.17 -57.93
CA ASP A 143 17.04 -25.83 -57.95
C ASP A 143 17.03 -27.01 -56.97
N ARG A 144 17.49 -28.19 -57.42
CA ARG A 144 17.40 -29.45 -56.67
C ARG A 144 18.72 -29.77 -55.98
N LEU A 145 18.69 -30.04 -54.66
CA LEU A 145 19.73 -30.83 -53.99
C LEU A 145 19.12 -31.82 -52.98
N GLU A 146 19.55 -33.08 -53.09
CA GLU A 146 19.06 -34.24 -52.31
C GLU A 146 19.67 -34.31 -50.90
N PRO A 147 18.91 -34.71 -49.86
CA PRO A 147 19.45 -34.92 -48.51
C PRO A 147 20.13 -36.30 -48.36
N HIS A 148 21.47 -36.31 -48.28
CA HIS A 148 22.24 -37.54 -48.10
C HIS A 148 21.95 -38.27 -46.77
N SER A 149 21.18 -39.36 -46.84
CA SER A 149 20.97 -40.26 -45.70
C SER A 149 22.26 -41.01 -45.31
N LYS A 150 22.73 -40.84 -44.06
CA LYS A 150 23.84 -41.62 -43.49
C LYS A 150 23.33 -42.64 -42.46
N LYS A 151 22.99 -43.83 -42.95
CA LYS A 151 22.83 -45.03 -42.12
C LYS A 151 24.11 -45.27 -41.31
N ARG A 152 24.00 -45.43 -39.99
CA ARG A 152 25.02 -46.12 -39.18
C ARG A 152 24.40 -47.40 -38.60
N ARG A 153 25.15 -48.50 -38.66
CA ARG A 153 24.72 -49.82 -38.20
C ARG A 153 24.64 -49.88 -36.69
N ALA A 154 23.77 -50.75 -36.18
CA ALA A 154 23.83 -51.21 -34.80
C ALA A 154 25.17 -51.92 -34.53
N LYS A 155 25.57 -51.91 -33.25
CA LYS A 155 26.48 -52.88 -32.66
C LYS A 155 25.81 -53.36 -31.38
N GLU A 156 25.67 -54.66 -31.23
CA GLU A 156 25.17 -55.27 -30.01
C GLU A 156 26.24 -55.16 -28.91
N GLY A 157 25.80 -54.89 -27.69
CA GLY A 157 26.65 -54.82 -26.49
C GLY A 157 25.82 -55.25 -25.30
N ASN A 158 26.14 -56.42 -24.74
CA ASN A 158 25.36 -57.07 -23.68
C ASN A 158 26.09 -56.98 -22.34
N SER A 159 25.54 -56.20 -21.41
CA SER A 159 25.80 -56.32 -19.97
C SER A 159 24.71 -55.61 -19.18
N ASN A 160 24.36 -56.18 -18.02
CA ASN A 160 23.44 -55.55 -17.06
C ASN A 160 23.94 -54.15 -16.66
N ASP A 161 23.03 -53.19 -16.57
CA ASP A 161 23.15 -52.10 -15.60
C ASP A 161 21.77 -51.78 -15.01
N THR A 162 21.74 -51.36 -13.75
CA THR A 162 20.50 -51.21 -12.98
C THR A 162 19.69 -50.00 -13.44
N VAL A 163 18.37 -50.14 -13.45
CA VAL A 163 17.44 -49.05 -13.79
C VAL A 163 17.47 -48.00 -12.67
N HIS A 164 18.35 -47.01 -12.79
CA HIS A 164 18.25 -45.79 -12.02
C HIS A 164 16.89 -45.14 -12.32
N PRO A 165 16.07 -44.81 -11.31
CA PRO A 165 14.87 -44.02 -11.57
C PRO A 165 15.30 -42.67 -12.13
N LEU A 166 14.76 -42.30 -13.29
CA LEU A 166 14.93 -40.95 -13.83
C LEU A 166 14.51 -39.96 -12.74
N TRP A 167 15.42 -39.07 -12.35
CA TRP A 167 15.06 -37.93 -11.50
C TRP A 167 14.24 -36.98 -12.36
N LEU A 168 12.93 -37.25 -12.42
CA LEU A 168 11.93 -36.37 -13.03
C LEU A 168 12.08 -35.01 -12.37
N GLY A 169 12.73 -34.09 -13.10
CA GLY A 169 13.17 -32.82 -12.55
C GLY A 169 11.99 -32.11 -11.90
N THR A 170 12.13 -31.81 -10.61
CA THR A 170 11.05 -31.21 -9.82
C THR A 170 10.55 -29.98 -10.56
N THR A 171 9.33 -30.05 -11.10
CA THR A 171 8.74 -28.92 -11.80
C THR A 171 8.68 -27.75 -10.84
N SER A 172 9.34 -26.64 -11.19
CA SER A 172 9.46 -25.48 -10.31
C SER A 172 8.11 -24.75 -10.20
N THR A 173 7.19 -25.35 -9.46
CA THR A 173 5.88 -24.79 -9.11
C THR A 173 6.11 -23.50 -8.34
N MET A 174 5.73 -22.36 -8.93
CA MET A 174 5.86 -21.07 -8.26
C MET A 174 5.12 -21.08 -6.92
N ALA A 175 5.81 -20.64 -5.87
CA ALA A 175 5.30 -20.69 -4.50
C ALA A 175 4.07 -19.79 -4.34
N THR A 176 2.89 -20.41 -4.40
CA THR A 176 1.58 -19.76 -4.29
C THR A 176 0.78 -20.43 -3.18
N SER A 177 -0.11 -19.67 -2.55
CA SER A 177 -0.84 -20.15 -1.36
C SER A 177 -1.76 -21.33 -1.70
N ALA A 178 -1.94 -22.26 -0.74
CA ALA A 178 -2.90 -23.36 -0.90
C ALA A 178 -4.33 -22.86 -1.21
N SER A 179 -4.67 -21.65 -0.78
CA SER A 179 -5.96 -20.98 -1.04
C SER A 179 -6.14 -20.47 -2.47
N SER A 180 -5.07 -20.33 -3.27
CA SER A 180 -5.21 -20.05 -4.71
C SER A 180 -5.54 -21.31 -5.53
N GLN A 181 -5.10 -22.49 -5.05
CA GLN A 181 -5.37 -23.79 -5.65
C GLN A 181 -6.80 -24.30 -5.41
N LEU A 182 -7.57 -23.63 -4.55
CA LEU A 182 -9.01 -23.85 -4.42
C LEU A 182 -9.75 -23.41 -5.69
N ASN A 183 -10.69 -24.23 -6.17
CA ASN A 183 -11.45 -23.95 -7.40
C ASN A 183 -12.26 -22.64 -7.28
N LYS A 184 -11.72 -21.56 -7.87
CA LYS A 184 -12.31 -20.22 -7.86
C LYS A 184 -13.66 -20.16 -8.60
N GLY A 185 -13.94 -21.09 -9.52
CA GLY A 185 -15.25 -21.23 -10.16
C GLY A 185 -16.35 -21.57 -9.16
N ILE A 186 -16.07 -22.40 -8.15
CA ILE A 186 -17.03 -22.72 -7.08
C ILE A 186 -17.36 -21.47 -6.26
N LYS A 187 -16.34 -20.67 -5.88
CA LYS A 187 -16.54 -19.35 -5.25
C LYS A 187 -17.43 -18.46 -6.11
N GLN A 188 -17.19 -18.40 -7.43
CA GLN A 188 -17.95 -17.57 -8.35
C GLN A 188 -19.43 -18.00 -8.51
N VAL A 189 -19.75 -19.29 -8.36
CA VAL A 189 -21.16 -19.75 -8.32
C VAL A 189 -21.88 -19.10 -7.13
N TYR A 190 -21.34 -19.20 -5.92
CA TYR A 190 -21.96 -18.57 -4.74
C TYR A 190 -21.98 -17.03 -4.83
N MET A 191 -20.92 -16.41 -5.35
CA MET A 191 -20.86 -14.95 -5.58
C MET A 191 -21.75 -14.46 -6.74
N SER A 192 -22.51 -15.35 -7.39
CA SER A 192 -23.50 -14.99 -8.42
C SER A 192 -24.95 -15.10 -7.93
N LEU A 193 -25.17 -15.57 -6.70
CA LEU A 193 -26.50 -15.62 -6.09
C LEU A 193 -27.01 -14.20 -5.78
N PRO A 194 -28.30 -13.88 -6.06
CA PRO A 194 -28.91 -12.63 -5.61
C PRO A 194 -28.92 -12.56 -4.07
N GLN A 195 -28.25 -11.58 -3.48
CA GLN A 195 -28.09 -11.48 -2.02
C GLN A 195 -29.33 -10.99 -1.26
N GLY A 196 -30.37 -10.54 -1.97
CA GLY A 196 -31.54 -9.86 -1.40
C GLY A 196 -31.21 -8.44 -0.92
N ASP A 197 -32.06 -7.90 -0.04
CA ASP A 197 -31.99 -6.48 0.38
C ASP A 197 -30.89 -6.18 1.42
N LYS A 198 -30.32 -7.22 2.03
CA LYS A 198 -29.30 -7.10 3.09
C LYS A 198 -27.94 -6.78 2.50
N VAL A 199 -27.17 -5.94 3.20
CA VAL A 199 -25.93 -5.36 2.70
C VAL A 199 -24.76 -5.77 3.59
N GLN A 200 -23.62 -6.13 2.99
CA GLN A 200 -22.39 -6.44 3.70
C GLN A 200 -21.51 -5.20 3.79
N ALA A 201 -21.13 -4.81 5.01
CA ALA A 201 -20.17 -3.74 5.28
C ALA A 201 -18.90 -4.33 5.89
N MET A 202 -17.78 -4.22 5.16
CA MET A 202 -16.46 -4.66 5.61
C MET A 202 -15.72 -3.50 6.28
N TYR A 203 -15.57 -3.56 7.59
CA TYR A 203 -14.83 -2.58 8.40
C TYR A 203 -13.34 -2.92 8.34
N ILE A 204 -12.49 -1.94 8.09
CA ILE A 204 -11.04 -2.04 7.85
C ILE A 204 -10.33 -1.06 8.78
N TRP A 205 -9.25 -1.51 9.44
CA TRP A 205 -8.45 -0.66 10.34
C TRP A 205 -6.97 -1.07 10.37
N ILE A 206 -6.13 -0.17 10.89
CA ILE A 206 -4.69 -0.40 11.12
C ILE A 206 -4.50 -1.02 12.50
N ASP A 207 -3.64 -2.04 12.61
CA ASP A 207 -3.32 -2.71 13.87
C ASP A 207 -2.18 -2.04 14.67
N GLY A 208 -1.71 -2.68 15.74
CA GLY A 208 -0.69 -2.13 16.64
C GLY A 208 0.72 -2.06 16.06
N THR A 209 0.96 -2.61 14.87
CA THR A 209 2.24 -2.46 14.16
C THR A 209 2.34 -1.13 13.39
N GLY A 210 1.22 -0.49 13.06
CA GLY A 210 1.17 0.65 12.13
C GLY A 210 1.32 0.27 10.66
N GLU A 211 1.64 -1.00 10.35
CA GLU A 211 1.82 -1.54 9.00
C GLU A 211 0.65 -2.47 8.61
N GLY A 212 0.21 -3.30 9.54
CA GLY A 212 -0.78 -4.35 9.32
C GLY A 212 -2.22 -3.84 9.25
N LEU A 213 -2.91 -4.17 8.16
CA LEU A 213 -4.35 -3.95 7.99
C LEU A 213 -5.16 -5.16 8.48
N ARG A 214 -6.26 -4.89 9.18
CA ARG A 214 -7.24 -5.88 9.66
C ARG A 214 -8.62 -5.56 9.08
N CYS A 215 -9.47 -6.57 8.95
CA CYS A 215 -10.85 -6.35 8.55
C CYS A 215 -11.84 -7.38 9.14
N LYS A 216 -13.12 -7.01 9.21
CA LYS A 216 -14.24 -7.94 9.45
C LYS A 216 -15.54 -7.40 8.85
N THR A 217 -16.54 -8.25 8.65
CA THR A 217 -17.80 -7.90 7.98
C THR A 217 -19.00 -7.98 8.92
N ARG A 218 -19.88 -6.96 8.88
CA ARG A 218 -21.24 -7.03 9.44
C ARG A 218 -22.29 -6.97 8.34
N THR A 219 -23.49 -7.45 8.65
CA THR A 219 -24.69 -7.20 7.86
C THR A 219 -25.32 -5.88 8.29
N LEU A 220 -25.87 -5.14 7.33
CA LEU A 220 -26.75 -3.98 7.50
C LEU A 220 -28.12 -4.30 6.87
N ASP A 221 -29.17 -3.67 7.38
CA ASP A 221 -30.55 -3.95 6.95
C ASP A 221 -30.92 -3.36 5.59
N SER A 222 -30.16 -2.36 5.12
CA SER A 222 -30.28 -1.64 3.85
C SER A 222 -28.91 -1.09 3.42
N GLU A 223 -28.83 -0.50 2.23
CA GLU A 223 -27.62 0.17 1.74
C GLU A 223 -27.45 1.57 2.36
N PRO A 224 -26.33 1.85 3.08
CA PRO A 224 -26.06 3.16 3.63
C PRO A 224 -25.72 4.17 2.53
N LYS A 225 -26.26 5.39 2.64
CA LYS A 225 -26.14 6.47 1.65
C LYS A 225 -25.06 7.49 1.99
N CYS A 226 -24.79 7.72 3.27
CA CYS A 226 -23.62 8.47 3.75
C CYS A 226 -22.85 7.67 4.80
N ILE A 227 -21.76 8.25 5.31
CA ILE A 227 -20.94 7.63 6.36
C ILE A 227 -21.63 7.64 7.72
N ASP A 228 -22.49 8.63 8.00
CA ASP A 228 -23.18 8.80 9.28
C ASP A 228 -24.27 7.75 9.53
N GLU A 229 -24.71 7.06 8.46
CA GLU A 229 -25.61 5.89 8.53
C GLU A 229 -24.87 4.60 8.93
N LEU A 230 -23.53 4.60 8.97
CA LEU A 230 -22.75 3.45 9.40
C LEU A 230 -22.61 3.44 10.94
N PRO A 231 -23.06 2.37 11.63
CA PRO A 231 -22.90 2.28 13.08
C PRO A 231 -21.43 2.13 13.47
N GLU A 232 -21.07 2.65 14.64
CA GLU A 232 -19.84 2.25 15.33
C GLU A 232 -19.77 0.73 15.52
N TRP A 233 -18.55 0.23 15.72
CA TRP A 233 -18.33 -1.17 16.11
C TRP A 233 -17.16 -1.29 17.09
N ASN A 234 -16.85 -2.50 17.51
CA ASN A 234 -15.77 -2.83 18.45
C ASN A 234 -14.99 -4.07 17.98
N PHE A 235 -13.79 -4.30 18.53
CA PHE A 235 -13.01 -5.53 18.33
C PHE A 235 -12.08 -5.78 19.52
N ASP A 236 -11.58 -7.01 19.64
CA ASP A 236 -10.55 -7.39 20.60
C ASP A 236 -9.17 -6.89 20.14
N GLY A 237 -8.67 -5.86 20.81
CA GLY A 237 -7.34 -5.29 20.56
C GLY A 237 -6.17 -6.14 21.05
N SER A 238 -6.42 -7.17 21.87
CA SER A 238 -5.35 -8.07 22.33
C SER A 238 -4.89 -9.00 21.20
N SER A 239 -5.80 -9.38 20.30
CA SER A 239 -5.49 -10.08 19.04
C SER A 239 -4.87 -9.19 17.94
N THR A 240 -4.66 -7.89 18.18
CA THR A 240 -4.13 -6.93 17.19
C THR A 240 -2.91 -6.13 17.67
N PHE A 241 -2.33 -6.48 18.83
CA PHE A 241 -1.21 -5.76 19.47
C PHE A 241 -1.57 -4.33 19.96
N GLN A 242 -2.85 -4.05 20.24
CA GLN A 242 -3.32 -2.70 20.61
C GLN A 242 -3.87 -2.55 22.04
N SER A 243 -4.09 -3.66 22.76
CA SER A 243 -4.56 -3.64 24.16
C SER A 243 -4.14 -4.90 24.95
N GLU A 244 -4.25 -4.82 26.28
CA GLU A 244 -4.12 -5.99 27.16
C GLU A 244 -5.41 -6.83 27.16
N GLY A 245 -5.29 -8.16 27.29
CA GLY A 245 -6.43 -9.08 27.35
C GLY A 245 -7.37 -8.91 28.57
N SER A 246 -6.98 -8.09 29.55
CA SER A 246 -7.76 -7.75 30.74
C SER A 246 -8.86 -6.69 30.46
N ASN A 247 -8.69 -5.88 29.42
CA ASN A 247 -9.56 -4.76 29.05
C ASN A 247 -9.39 -4.48 27.55
N SER A 248 -9.76 -5.46 26.72
CA SER A 248 -9.29 -5.51 25.33
C SER A 248 -10.21 -4.88 24.29
N ASP A 249 -11.44 -4.52 24.65
CA ASP A 249 -12.41 -3.91 23.73
C ASP A 249 -11.92 -2.53 23.22
N MET A 250 -11.82 -2.42 21.90
CA MET A 250 -11.47 -1.19 21.18
C MET A 250 -12.55 -0.84 20.18
N TYR A 251 -12.79 0.45 19.98
CA TYR A 251 -13.83 0.96 19.09
C TYR A 251 -13.32 1.21 17.67
N LEU A 252 -14.20 0.99 16.69
CA LEU A 252 -14.07 1.36 15.29
C LEU A 252 -15.09 2.44 14.97
N VAL A 253 -14.62 3.62 14.60
CA VAL A 253 -15.44 4.74 14.14
C VAL A 253 -15.26 4.87 12.62
N PRO A 254 -16.33 4.79 11.81
CA PRO A 254 -16.26 4.99 10.36
C PRO A 254 -15.56 6.31 10.00
N ALA A 255 -14.57 6.23 9.12
CA ALA A 255 -13.69 7.31 8.71
C ALA A 255 -13.81 7.65 7.21
N ALA A 256 -13.95 6.64 6.36
CA ALA A 256 -14.28 6.76 4.93
C ALA A 256 -15.08 5.53 4.44
N MET A 257 -15.93 5.69 3.41
CA MET A 257 -16.74 4.61 2.84
C MET A 257 -16.53 4.51 1.31
N PHE A 258 -16.34 3.28 0.82
CA PHE A 258 -16.12 2.94 -0.58
C PHE A 258 -17.02 1.76 -1.01
N ARG A 259 -17.18 1.56 -2.33
CA ARG A 259 -17.88 0.37 -2.86
C ARG A 259 -16.98 -0.87 -2.73
N ASP A 260 -17.53 -2.03 -2.39
CA ASP A 260 -16.75 -3.27 -2.27
C ASP A 260 -16.51 -3.91 -3.66
N PRO A 261 -15.27 -3.95 -4.18
CA PRO A 261 -15.00 -4.52 -5.50
C PRO A 261 -14.99 -6.06 -5.49
N PHE A 262 -14.91 -6.70 -4.31
CA PHE A 262 -14.90 -8.15 -4.15
C PHE A 262 -16.32 -8.73 -4.04
N ARG A 263 -17.27 -7.92 -3.56
CA ARG A 263 -18.68 -8.29 -3.36
C ARG A 263 -19.67 -7.53 -4.23
N LYS A 264 -19.24 -6.43 -4.87
CA LYS A 264 -20.05 -5.49 -5.67
C LYS A 264 -21.12 -4.75 -4.85
N ASP A 265 -21.75 -3.76 -5.45
CA ASP A 265 -22.91 -3.05 -4.89
C ASP A 265 -24.03 -4.06 -4.55
N PRO A 266 -24.79 -3.85 -3.46
CA PRO A 266 -24.77 -2.68 -2.57
C PRO A 266 -23.64 -2.64 -1.53
N ASN A 267 -22.77 -3.65 -1.49
CA ASN A 267 -21.81 -3.87 -0.41
C ASN A 267 -20.71 -2.79 -0.33
N LYS A 268 -20.19 -2.55 0.88
CA LYS A 268 -19.30 -1.42 1.21
C LYS A 268 -17.99 -1.88 1.86
N LEU A 269 -16.90 -1.20 1.52
CA LEU A 269 -15.71 -1.12 2.37
C LEU A 269 -15.85 0.12 3.27
N VAL A 270 -15.47 0.00 4.53
CA VAL A 270 -15.51 1.07 5.52
C VAL A 270 -14.13 1.14 6.18
N PHE A 271 -13.38 2.20 5.91
CA PHE A 271 -12.16 2.47 6.65
C PHE A 271 -12.52 3.12 7.99
N CYS A 272 -11.80 2.78 9.06
CA CYS A 272 -12.13 3.18 10.42
C CYS A 272 -10.95 3.76 11.20
N GLU A 273 -11.22 4.79 11.99
CA GLU A 273 -10.35 5.18 13.11
C GLU A 273 -10.50 4.23 14.29
N VAL A 274 -9.41 4.02 15.03
CA VAL A 274 -9.35 3.14 16.20
C VAL A 274 -9.25 3.97 17.47
N PHE A 275 -10.10 3.65 18.45
CA PHE A 275 -10.11 4.26 19.78
C PHE A 275 -10.08 3.19 20.89
N LYS A 276 -9.38 3.49 21.99
CA LYS A 276 -9.28 2.65 23.19
C LYS A 276 -10.63 2.64 23.95
N TYR A 277 -10.77 1.72 24.91
CA TYR A 277 -11.90 1.64 25.84
C TYR A 277 -12.33 3.00 26.46
N ASN A 278 -11.38 3.91 26.68
CA ASN A 278 -11.57 5.25 27.25
C ASN A 278 -11.82 6.36 26.21
N ARG A 279 -12.15 5.99 24.97
CA ARG A 279 -12.40 6.89 23.82
C ARG A 279 -11.24 7.82 23.41
N LYS A 280 -10.03 7.60 23.91
CA LYS A 280 -8.81 8.19 23.33
C LYS A 280 -8.38 7.41 22.06
N PRO A 281 -7.72 8.04 21.08
CA PRO A 281 -7.15 7.34 19.93
C PRO A 281 -6.22 6.19 20.35
N ALA A 282 -6.11 5.17 19.50
CA ALA A 282 -5.02 4.19 19.57
C ALA A 282 -3.68 4.82 19.14
N GLU A 283 -2.55 4.23 19.53
CA GLU A 283 -1.23 4.83 19.24
C GLU A 283 -0.93 4.85 17.74
N THR A 284 -1.52 3.92 16.98
CA THR A 284 -1.45 3.83 15.52
C THR A 284 -2.61 4.55 14.80
N ASN A 285 -3.48 5.26 15.51
CA ASN A 285 -4.47 6.16 14.90
C ASN A 285 -3.84 7.55 14.64
N LEU A 286 -2.94 7.61 13.66
CA LEU A 286 -2.31 8.86 13.23
C LEU A 286 -3.27 9.76 12.44
N ARG A 287 -4.32 9.18 11.83
CA ARG A 287 -5.40 9.93 11.15
C ARG A 287 -6.02 10.99 12.05
N HIS A 288 -6.21 10.70 13.33
CA HIS A 288 -6.87 11.61 14.28
C HIS A 288 -6.17 12.97 14.39
N THR A 289 -4.83 12.97 14.49
CA THR A 289 -4.04 14.21 14.54
C THR A 289 -3.91 14.81 13.15
N CYS A 290 -3.67 13.98 12.13
CA CYS A 290 -3.52 14.42 10.76
C CYS A 290 -4.76 15.19 10.29
N LYS A 291 -5.97 14.72 10.58
CA LYS A 291 -7.22 15.41 10.24
C LYS A 291 -7.28 16.82 10.84
N ARG A 292 -6.96 16.97 12.14
CA ARG A 292 -6.94 18.29 12.81
C ARG A 292 -5.97 19.26 12.13
N ILE A 293 -4.78 18.78 11.75
CA ILE A 293 -3.77 19.56 11.02
C ILE A 293 -4.25 19.92 9.61
N MET A 294 -4.94 19.01 8.89
CA MET A 294 -5.54 19.30 7.58
C MET A 294 -6.68 20.33 7.67
N ASP A 295 -7.56 20.21 8.67
CA ASP A 295 -8.66 21.14 8.93
C ASP A 295 -8.13 22.57 9.10
N MET A 296 -7.05 22.74 9.87
CA MET A 296 -6.38 24.03 10.14
C MET A 296 -5.83 24.74 8.90
N VAL A 297 -5.53 24.02 7.81
CA VAL A 297 -4.96 24.58 6.57
C VAL A 297 -5.86 24.41 5.35
N SER A 298 -7.12 24.01 5.57
CA SER A 298 -8.12 23.76 4.52
C SER A 298 -8.26 24.91 3.51
N ASN A 299 -8.14 26.16 3.96
CA ASN A 299 -8.14 27.36 3.13
C ASN A 299 -6.99 27.44 2.08
N GLN A 300 -5.93 26.64 2.24
CA GLN A 300 -4.81 26.55 1.30
C GLN A 300 -4.98 25.40 0.28
N HIS A 301 -6.03 24.58 0.41
CA HIS A 301 -6.32 23.43 -0.46
C HIS A 301 -5.09 22.54 -0.72
N PRO A 302 -4.50 21.93 0.32
CA PRO A 302 -3.32 21.06 0.19
C PRO A 302 -3.68 19.81 -0.62
N TRP A 303 -3.07 19.64 -1.78
CA TRP A 303 -3.22 18.47 -2.63
C TRP A 303 -1.98 17.59 -2.57
N PHE A 304 -2.21 16.30 -2.42
CA PHE A 304 -1.20 15.25 -2.39
C PHE A 304 -1.42 14.24 -3.52
N GLY A 305 -0.35 13.64 -4.02
CA GLY A 305 -0.40 12.44 -4.85
C GLY A 305 0.75 11.50 -4.51
N MET A 306 0.45 10.24 -4.19
CA MET A 306 1.45 9.28 -3.69
C MET A 306 1.69 8.14 -4.68
N GLU A 307 2.96 7.89 -4.96
CA GLU A 307 3.52 6.89 -5.88
C GLU A 307 3.88 5.61 -5.09
N GLN A 308 2.93 4.69 -4.92
CA GLN A 308 3.14 3.49 -4.09
C GLN A 308 3.85 2.39 -4.88
N GLU A 309 5.18 2.28 -4.70
CA GLU A 309 5.96 1.13 -5.15
C GLU A 309 5.69 -0.07 -4.22
N TYR A 310 5.68 -1.29 -4.78
CA TYR A 310 5.54 -2.54 -4.05
C TYR A 310 6.17 -3.71 -4.81
N THR A 311 6.51 -4.80 -4.13
CA THR A 311 7.06 -6.01 -4.77
C THR A 311 6.15 -7.21 -4.55
N LEU A 312 5.93 -7.99 -5.60
CA LEU A 312 5.19 -9.26 -5.54
C LEU A 312 6.15 -10.40 -5.13
N MET A 313 5.73 -11.19 -4.15
CA MET A 313 6.49 -12.29 -3.56
C MET A 313 5.67 -13.58 -3.60
N GLY A 314 6.36 -14.71 -3.79
CA GLY A 314 5.82 -16.04 -3.52
C GLY A 314 5.67 -16.31 -2.02
N THR A 315 4.95 -17.38 -1.68
CA THR A 315 4.74 -17.79 -0.27
C THR A 315 5.98 -18.42 0.38
N ASP A 316 7.06 -18.61 -0.38
CA ASP A 316 8.40 -18.95 0.10
C ASP A 316 9.22 -17.73 0.54
N GLY A 317 8.72 -16.51 0.29
CA GLY A 317 9.44 -15.26 0.56
C GLY A 317 10.42 -14.85 -0.55
N HIS A 318 10.39 -15.51 -1.71
CA HIS A 318 11.18 -15.12 -2.89
C HIS A 318 10.34 -14.25 -3.84
N PRO A 319 10.90 -13.32 -4.64
CA PRO A 319 10.09 -12.49 -5.53
C PRO A 319 9.39 -13.31 -6.62
N PHE A 320 8.16 -12.93 -6.96
CA PHE A 320 7.28 -13.70 -7.84
C PHE A 320 7.85 -13.81 -9.27
N GLY A 321 7.89 -15.02 -9.83
CA GLY A 321 8.44 -15.26 -11.17
C GLY A 321 9.97 -15.27 -11.26
N TRP A 322 10.71 -15.05 -10.16
CA TRP A 322 12.16 -15.24 -10.14
C TRP A 322 12.53 -16.73 -10.16
N PRO A 323 13.73 -17.09 -10.67
CA PRO A 323 14.22 -18.47 -10.60
C PRO A 323 14.36 -18.95 -9.15
N SER A 324 13.84 -20.14 -8.83
CA SER A 324 13.92 -20.69 -7.47
C SER A 324 15.37 -20.78 -6.98
N ASN A 325 15.65 -20.19 -5.81
CA ASN A 325 17.00 -20.03 -5.23
C ASN A 325 18.00 -19.28 -6.15
N GLY A 326 17.53 -18.42 -7.05
CA GLY A 326 18.35 -17.72 -8.03
C GLY A 326 17.90 -16.28 -8.30
N PHE A 327 18.48 -15.70 -9.35
CA PHE A 327 18.23 -14.32 -9.77
C PHE A 327 17.87 -14.30 -11.26
N PRO A 328 16.97 -13.41 -11.70
CA PRO A 328 16.76 -13.13 -13.13
C PRO A 328 17.93 -12.32 -13.70
N GLY A 329 17.84 -11.93 -14.98
CA GLY A 329 18.85 -11.05 -15.60
C GLY A 329 18.94 -9.67 -14.92
N PRO A 330 20.05 -8.93 -15.09
CA PRO A 330 20.23 -7.60 -14.49
C PRO A 330 19.09 -6.61 -14.80
N GLN A 331 18.90 -5.63 -13.91
CA GLN A 331 17.91 -4.57 -14.09
C GLN A 331 18.13 -3.77 -15.39
N GLY A 332 17.03 -3.28 -15.97
CA GLY A 332 17.04 -2.60 -17.26
C GLY A 332 15.79 -2.88 -18.11
N PRO A 333 15.50 -4.15 -18.48
CA PRO A 333 14.39 -4.47 -19.39
C PRO A 333 13.01 -4.51 -18.71
N TYR A 334 12.93 -4.36 -17.39
CA TYR A 334 11.71 -4.57 -16.60
C TYR A 334 10.84 -3.32 -16.47
N TYR A 335 11.44 -2.14 -16.33
CA TYR A 335 10.73 -0.86 -16.20
C TYR A 335 9.83 -0.60 -17.41
N CYS A 336 8.53 -0.43 -17.18
CA CYS A 336 7.49 -0.35 -18.20
C CYS A 336 7.51 -1.49 -19.24
N GLY A 337 8.08 -2.65 -18.87
CA GLY A 337 8.34 -3.76 -19.78
C GLY A 337 7.08 -4.51 -20.24
N VAL A 338 7.19 -5.16 -21.40
CA VAL A 338 6.15 -6.03 -21.97
C VAL A 338 6.78 -7.31 -22.54
N GLY A 339 6.15 -8.44 -22.25
CA GLY A 339 6.66 -9.79 -22.51
C GLY A 339 6.68 -10.64 -21.24
N THR A 340 6.53 -11.96 -21.40
CA THR A 340 6.56 -12.95 -20.30
C THR A 340 7.93 -13.07 -19.64
N ASP A 341 8.98 -12.57 -20.32
CA ASP A 341 10.36 -12.46 -19.84
C ASP A 341 10.62 -11.22 -18.98
N LYS A 342 9.66 -10.27 -18.90
CA LYS A 342 9.85 -8.95 -18.28
C LYS A 342 8.80 -8.57 -17.23
N ALA A 343 7.52 -8.88 -17.45
CA ALA A 343 6.41 -8.32 -16.68
C ALA A 343 5.71 -9.37 -15.80
N TYR A 344 6.31 -9.71 -14.66
CA TYR A 344 5.81 -10.78 -13.77
C TYR A 344 4.65 -10.29 -12.89
N GLY A 345 3.48 -10.94 -12.99
CA GLY A 345 2.32 -10.68 -12.13
C GLY A 345 1.34 -9.59 -12.58
N ARG A 346 1.35 -9.20 -13.87
CA ARG A 346 0.48 -8.13 -14.41
C ARG A 346 -1.02 -8.31 -14.10
N ASP A 347 -1.52 -9.54 -14.03
CA ASP A 347 -2.94 -9.82 -13.75
C ASP A 347 -3.43 -9.22 -12.42
N ILE A 348 -2.54 -9.15 -11.42
CA ILE A 348 -2.79 -8.54 -10.11
C ILE A 348 -2.92 -7.02 -10.25
N VAL A 349 -2.11 -6.39 -11.09
CA VAL A 349 -2.07 -4.95 -11.34
C VAL A 349 -3.34 -4.51 -12.07
N GLU A 350 -3.72 -5.20 -13.13
CA GLU A 350 -4.94 -4.93 -13.90
C GLU A 350 -6.20 -5.12 -13.04
N ALA A 351 -6.22 -6.19 -12.21
CA ALA A 351 -7.31 -6.44 -11.26
C ALA A 351 -7.36 -5.38 -10.14
N HIS A 352 -6.22 -4.98 -9.58
CA HIS A 352 -6.12 -3.92 -8.57
C HIS A 352 -6.58 -2.57 -9.10
N TYR A 353 -6.11 -2.15 -10.28
CA TYR A 353 -6.53 -0.92 -10.93
C TYR A 353 -8.06 -0.92 -11.13
N ARG A 354 -8.61 -2.00 -11.71
CA ARG A 354 -10.05 -2.12 -11.92
C ARG A 354 -10.86 -2.11 -10.62
N ALA A 355 -10.36 -2.75 -9.57
CA ALA A 355 -10.97 -2.78 -8.25
C ALA A 355 -10.96 -1.39 -7.58
N CYS A 356 -9.85 -0.66 -7.66
CA CYS A 356 -9.73 0.71 -7.17
C CYS A 356 -10.69 1.67 -7.90
N LEU A 357 -10.73 1.63 -9.24
CA LEU A 357 -11.70 2.41 -10.03
C LEU A 357 -13.15 2.08 -9.67
N TYR A 358 -13.48 0.80 -9.45
CA TYR A 358 -14.83 0.41 -9.03
C TYR A 358 -15.17 0.90 -7.62
N ALA A 359 -14.23 0.79 -6.67
CA ALA A 359 -14.40 1.21 -5.29
C ALA A 359 -14.64 2.72 -5.14
N GLY A 360 -14.18 3.53 -6.10
CA GLY A 360 -14.18 4.99 -6.05
C GLY A 360 -12.82 5.57 -5.61
N ILE A 361 -11.75 4.77 -5.62
CA ILE A 361 -10.41 5.24 -5.30
C ILE A 361 -9.88 6.12 -6.44
N LYS A 362 -9.29 7.27 -6.08
CA LYS A 362 -8.60 8.21 -6.97
C LYS A 362 -7.26 7.64 -7.47
N VAL A 363 -7.28 6.48 -8.12
CA VAL A 363 -6.09 5.89 -8.76
C VAL A 363 -5.80 6.61 -10.08
N ALA A 364 -4.58 7.14 -10.21
CA ALA A 364 -4.17 7.99 -11.33
C ALA A 364 -3.44 7.22 -12.45
N GLY A 365 -2.75 6.13 -12.10
CA GLY A 365 -1.93 5.35 -13.03
C GLY A 365 -1.22 4.16 -12.36
N THR A 366 -0.47 3.41 -13.16
CA THR A 366 0.35 2.25 -12.75
C THR A 366 1.52 2.03 -13.70
N ASN A 367 2.65 1.54 -13.21
CA ASN A 367 3.80 1.09 -14.02
C ASN A 367 4.41 -0.21 -13.49
N ALA A 368 5.08 -0.95 -14.40
CA ALA A 368 6.05 -1.98 -14.01
C ALA A 368 7.35 -1.28 -13.63
N GLU A 369 7.95 -1.64 -12.50
CA GLU A 369 9.11 -0.94 -11.97
C GLU A 369 10.46 -1.56 -12.40
N VAL A 370 11.56 -0.91 -12.01
CA VAL A 370 12.93 -1.26 -12.41
C VAL A 370 13.36 -2.66 -11.94
N MET A 371 12.89 -3.12 -10.77
CA MET A 371 13.11 -4.47 -10.28
C MET A 371 12.05 -5.44 -10.86
N PRO A 372 12.43 -6.64 -11.35
CA PRO A 372 11.45 -7.61 -11.84
C PRO A 372 10.52 -8.08 -10.72
N ALA A 373 9.21 -8.12 -10.99
CA ALA A 373 8.12 -8.30 -10.03
C ALA A 373 7.84 -7.13 -9.08
N GLN A 374 8.52 -5.99 -9.24
CA GLN A 374 8.18 -4.72 -8.63
C GLN A 374 7.22 -3.93 -9.53
N TRP A 375 6.27 -3.25 -8.90
CA TRP A 375 5.21 -2.49 -9.57
C TRP A 375 4.88 -1.23 -8.78
N GLU A 376 4.23 -0.27 -9.43
CA GLU A 376 3.79 0.97 -8.82
C GLU A 376 2.30 1.24 -9.14
N PHE A 377 1.59 1.88 -8.20
CA PHE A 377 0.32 2.54 -8.48
C PHE A 377 0.29 3.95 -7.87
N GLN A 378 -0.22 4.91 -8.63
CA GLN A 378 -0.35 6.30 -8.17
C GLN A 378 -1.75 6.57 -7.63
N VAL A 379 -1.86 7.26 -6.48
CA VAL A 379 -3.12 7.71 -5.89
C VAL A 379 -3.11 9.24 -5.77
N GLY A 380 -4.12 9.91 -6.33
CA GLY A 380 -4.35 11.35 -6.22
C GLY A 380 -4.71 12.03 -7.57
N PRO A 381 -4.78 13.36 -7.61
CA PRO A 381 -4.64 14.28 -6.47
C PRO A 381 -5.78 14.12 -5.45
N CYS A 382 -5.40 14.01 -4.18
CA CYS A 382 -6.30 13.98 -3.02
C CYS A 382 -6.13 15.25 -2.20
N GLU A 383 -7.22 15.84 -1.69
CA GLU A 383 -7.16 17.05 -0.86
C GLU A 383 -7.15 16.69 0.63
N GLY A 384 -6.12 17.14 1.34
CA GLY A 384 -5.96 16.91 2.78
C GLY A 384 -6.05 15.43 3.19
N ILE A 385 -7.01 15.12 4.08
CA ILE A 385 -7.13 13.81 4.74
C ILE A 385 -7.48 12.67 3.77
N ASP A 386 -8.12 12.98 2.63
CA ASP A 386 -8.43 12.03 1.56
C ASP A 386 -7.21 11.18 1.15
N MET A 387 -6.00 11.76 1.19
CA MET A 387 -4.79 11.09 0.73
C MET A 387 -4.51 9.80 1.52
N GLY A 388 -4.60 9.86 2.84
CA GLY A 388 -4.38 8.70 3.69
C GLY A 388 -5.52 7.68 3.61
N ASP A 389 -6.77 8.15 3.60
CA ASP A 389 -7.95 7.28 3.48
C ASP A 389 -7.94 6.51 2.14
N HIS A 390 -7.65 7.19 1.03
CA HIS A 390 -7.54 6.56 -0.28
C HIS A 390 -6.36 5.60 -0.39
N LEU A 391 -5.15 5.96 0.11
CA LEU A 391 -3.99 5.07 0.00
C LEU A 391 -4.12 3.83 0.89
N TRP A 392 -4.61 3.96 2.14
CA TRP A 392 -4.82 2.80 3.01
C TRP A 392 -5.84 1.81 2.44
N VAL A 393 -6.94 2.30 1.83
CA VAL A 393 -7.90 1.40 1.16
C VAL A 393 -7.34 0.86 -0.16
N ALA A 394 -6.52 1.60 -0.91
CA ALA A 394 -5.82 1.07 -2.08
C ALA A 394 -4.84 -0.07 -1.72
N ARG A 395 -4.09 0.07 -0.62
CA ARG A 395 -3.24 -1.00 -0.03
C ARG A 395 -4.08 -2.20 0.41
N PHE A 396 -5.22 -1.97 1.06
CA PHE A 396 -6.16 -3.04 1.43
C PHE A 396 -6.64 -3.82 0.21
N ILE A 397 -7.08 -3.11 -0.85
CA ILE A 397 -7.52 -3.73 -2.10
C ILE A 397 -6.37 -4.53 -2.74
N LEU A 398 -5.12 -4.05 -2.71
CA LEU A 398 -3.97 -4.78 -3.23
C LEU A 398 -3.75 -6.11 -2.51
N HIS A 399 -3.68 -6.11 -1.17
CA HIS A 399 -3.52 -7.35 -0.41
C HIS A 399 -4.67 -8.33 -0.65
N ARG A 400 -5.90 -7.83 -0.72
CA ARG A 400 -7.11 -8.63 -1.00
C ARG A 400 -7.12 -9.25 -2.40
N VAL A 401 -6.60 -8.55 -3.42
CA VAL A 401 -6.39 -9.10 -4.77
C VAL A 401 -5.27 -10.15 -4.74
N CYS A 402 -4.12 -9.83 -4.14
CA CYS A 402 -2.99 -10.75 -4.01
C CYS A 402 -3.35 -12.06 -3.32
N GLU A 403 -4.19 -12.03 -2.27
CA GLU A 403 -4.68 -13.22 -1.57
C GLU A 403 -5.50 -14.15 -2.48
N ASP A 404 -6.35 -13.61 -3.36
CA ASP A 404 -7.12 -14.41 -4.31
C ASP A 404 -6.21 -15.06 -5.37
N PHE A 405 -5.16 -14.38 -5.82
CA PHE A 405 -4.11 -14.94 -6.69
C PHE A 405 -3.11 -15.86 -5.94
N GLY A 406 -3.03 -15.78 -4.62
CA GLY A 406 -2.15 -16.58 -3.76
C GLY A 406 -0.70 -16.09 -3.65
N VAL A 407 -0.45 -14.79 -3.89
CA VAL A 407 0.85 -14.14 -3.72
C VAL A 407 0.83 -13.14 -2.57
N ILE A 408 1.99 -12.61 -2.21
CA ILE A 408 2.14 -11.57 -1.18
C ILE A 408 2.62 -10.29 -1.86
N ALA A 409 1.97 -9.15 -1.59
CA ALA A 409 2.55 -7.83 -1.88
C ALA A 409 3.29 -7.34 -0.63
N THR A 410 4.58 -6.97 -0.78
CA THR A 410 5.36 -6.34 0.27
C THR A 410 5.61 -4.86 -0.04
N PHE A 411 5.54 -4.04 1.01
CA PHE A 411 5.92 -2.62 1.02
C PHE A 411 7.27 -2.39 1.70
N ASP A 412 8.05 -3.45 1.96
CA ASP A 412 9.40 -3.31 2.50
C ASP A 412 10.28 -2.45 1.54
N PRO A 413 11.00 -1.41 2.04
CA PRO A 413 11.73 -0.48 1.19
C PRO A 413 13.00 -1.04 0.55
N LYS A 414 13.45 -2.25 0.91
CA LYS A 414 14.59 -2.93 0.30
C LYS A 414 14.40 -4.45 0.40
N PRO A 415 13.48 -5.04 -0.38
CA PRO A 415 13.05 -6.42 -0.20
C PRO A 415 14.14 -7.43 -0.59
N ILE A 416 15.02 -7.06 -1.53
CA ILE A 416 16.21 -7.83 -1.90
C ILE A 416 17.47 -6.95 -1.71
N PRO A 417 18.48 -7.40 -0.95
CA PRO A 417 19.75 -6.67 -0.80
C PRO A 417 20.57 -6.54 -2.10
N GLY A 418 21.52 -5.60 -2.11
CA GLY A 418 22.43 -5.40 -3.24
C GLY A 418 21.83 -4.62 -4.41
N ASN A 419 22.21 -4.99 -5.63
CA ASN A 419 21.99 -4.22 -6.87
C ASN A 419 20.57 -4.34 -7.47
N TRP A 420 19.55 -4.43 -6.62
CA TRP A 420 18.14 -4.37 -6.98
C TRP A 420 17.52 -3.09 -6.42
N ASN A 421 16.49 -2.54 -7.07
CA ASN A 421 15.85 -1.32 -6.57
C ASN A 421 15.22 -1.53 -5.18
N GLY A 422 15.13 -0.46 -4.41
CA GLY A 422 14.28 -0.42 -3.22
C GLY A 422 12.83 -0.11 -3.59
N ALA A 423 11.96 0.08 -2.61
CA ALA A 423 10.58 0.52 -2.79
C ALA A 423 10.30 1.83 -2.01
N GLY A 424 9.86 2.87 -2.70
CA GLY A 424 9.47 4.17 -2.14
C GLY A 424 7.96 4.40 -2.06
N CYS A 425 7.58 5.55 -1.50
CA CYS A 425 6.23 6.09 -1.60
C CYS A 425 6.30 7.60 -1.93
N HIS A 426 6.81 7.96 -3.12
CA HIS A 426 7.10 9.37 -3.41
C HIS A 426 5.84 10.22 -3.29
N THR A 427 5.95 11.37 -2.61
CA THR A 427 4.79 12.19 -2.24
C THR A 427 4.88 13.52 -2.96
N ASN A 428 4.04 13.67 -3.98
CA ASN A 428 3.80 14.91 -4.69
C ASN A 428 2.92 15.83 -3.84
N PHE A 429 3.30 17.09 -3.65
CA PHE A 429 2.59 18.05 -2.82
C PHE A 429 2.46 19.44 -3.46
N SER A 430 1.28 20.05 -3.31
CA SER A 430 1.02 21.46 -3.67
C SER A 430 -0.05 22.10 -2.78
N THR A 431 0.04 23.41 -2.57
CA THR A 431 -1.11 24.24 -2.14
C THR A 431 -1.70 25.01 -3.33
N LYS A 432 -2.86 25.63 -3.14
CA LYS A 432 -3.46 26.56 -4.11
C LYS A 432 -2.43 27.58 -4.64
N ALA A 433 -1.69 28.23 -3.74
CA ALA A 433 -0.66 29.22 -4.10
C ALA A 433 0.50 28.63 -4.92
N MET A 434 0.83 27.35 -4.77
CA MET A 434 1.84 26.67 -5.62
C MET A 434 1.31 26.36 -7.02
N ARG A 435 -0.01 26.14 -7.17
CA ARG A 435 -0.68 25.83 -8.44
C ARG A 435 -1.05 27.07 -9.26
N GLU A 436 -1.14 28.24 -8.62
CA GLU A 436 -1.39 29.54 -9.26
C GLU A 436 -0.13 30.11 -9.95
N GLU A 437 -0.29 31.17 -10.75
CA GLU A 437 0.79 31.74 -11.56
C GLU A 437 2.00 32.20 -10.72
N ASN A 438 3.21 31.82 -11.16
CA ASN A 438 4.48 32.00 -10.42
C ASN A 438 4.55 31.23 -9.08
N GLY A 439 3.68 30.25 -8.85
CA GLY A 439 3.63 29.42 -7.65
C GLY A 439 4.91 28.64 -7.30
N LEU A 440 5.86 28.53 -8.24
CA LEU A 440 7.22 28.01 -8.01
C LEU A 440 7.91 28.71 -6.83
N LYS A 441 7.67 30.01 -6.59
CA LYS A 441 8.18 30.70 -5.41
C LYS A 441 7.78 30.01 -4.10
N TYR A 442 6.52 29.61 -3.97
CA TYR A 442 6.00 28.95 -2.76
C TYR A 442 6.48 27.50 -2.65
N ILE A 443 6.79 26.86 -3.78
CA ILE A 443 7.48 25.56 -3.84
C ILE A 443 8.90 25.72 -3.26
N GLU A 444 9.68 26.69 -3.74
CA GLU A 444 11.04 26.96 -3.27
C GLU A 444 11.07 27.34 -1.78
N GLU A 445 10.17 28.20 -1.31
CA GLU A 445 10.00 28.51 0.11
C GLU A 445 9.70 27.27 0.98
N SER A 446 8.91 26.32 0.45
CA SER A 446 8.55 25.10 1.17
C SER A 446 9.70 24.09 1.21
N ILE A 447 10.45 23.96 0.12
CA ILE A 447 11.66 23.15 0.04
C ILE A 447 12.73 23.67 1.02
N GLU A 448 12.83 24.99 1.17
CA GLU A 448 13.75 25.64 2.13
C GLU A 448 13.23 25.65 3.59
N ARG A 449 12.03 25.14 3.85
CA ARG A 449 11.56 24.71 5.18
C ARG A 449 11.89 23.23 5.41
N LEU A 450 11.71 22.37 4.40
CA LEU A 450 12.04 20.93 4.44
C LEU A 450 13.54 20.67 4.64
N SER A 451 14.40 21.50 4.06
CA SER A 451 15.88 21.43 4.21
C SER A 451 16.30 21.43 5.68
N LYS A 452 15.63 22.24 6.50
CA LYS A 452 15.91 22.43 7.94
C LYS A 452 15.28 21.39 8.86
N ARG A 453 14.40 20.52 8.34
CA ARG A 453 13.71 19.46 9.12
C ARG A 453 13.96 18.05 8.57
N HIS A 454 15.01 17.84 7.78
CA HIS A 454 15.27 16.54 7.13
C HIS A 454 15.16 15.34 8.07
N GLN A 455 15.81 15.38 9.24
CA GLN A 455 15.77 14.28 10.21
C GLN A 455 14.39 14.05 10.85
N TYR A 456 13.61 15.11 11.10
CA TYR A 456 12.21 14.98 11.54
C TYR A 456 11.35 14.26 10.48
N HIS A 457 11.53 14.62 9.19
CA HIS A 457 10.84 13.93 8.10
C HIS A 457 11.27 12.46 7.99
N ILE A 458 12.56 12.15 8.05
CA ILE A 458 13.03 10.75 8.03
C ILE A 458 12.39 9.92 9.16
N ARG A 459 12.25 10.46 10.38
CA ARG A 459 11.55 9.79 11.49
C ARG A 459 10.05 9.56 11.25
N ALA A 460 9.39 10.40 10.46
CA ALA A 460 7.98 10.25 10.10
C ALA A 460 7.75 9.38 8.84
N TYR A 461 8.83 8.99 8.14
CA TYR A 461 8.78 8.46 6.77
C TYR A 461 8.99 6.94 6.67
N ASP A 462 9.21 6.25 7.79
CA ASP A 462 8.87 4.82 7.97
C ASP A 462 8.41 4.56 9.43
N PRO A 463 7.65 3.47 9.70
CA PRO A 463 7.12 3.17 11.03
C PRO A 463 8.17 2.84 12.10
N LYS A 464 9.44 2.69 11.70
CA LYS A 464 10.58 2.38 12.58
C LYS A 464 11.54 3.56 12.72
N GLY A 465 11.06 4.79 12.43
CA GLY A 465 11.79 6.03 12.70
C GLY A 465 12.97 6.30 11.76
N GLY A 466 12.99 5.70 10.57
CA GLY A 466 14.07 5.81 9.57
C GLY A 466 14.92 4.54 9.43
N LEU A 467 14.72 3.54 10.30
CA LEU A 467 15.52 2.31 10.34
C LEU A 467 15.24 1.38 9.14
N ASP A 468 14.03 1.38 8.59
CA ASP A 468 13.73 0.61 7.38
C ASP A 468 14.28 1.32 6.15
N ASN A 469 14.01 2.63 6.05
CA ASN A 469 14.36 3.46 4.90
C ASN A 469 15.89 3.65 4.76
N ALA A 470 16.66 3.47 5.84
CA ALA A 470 18.13 3.38 5.82
C ALA A 470 18.67 2.26 4.91
N ARG A 471 17.88 1.21 4.66
CA ARG A 471 18.23 0.12 3.71
C ARG A 471 18.04 0.53 2.24
N ARG A 472 17.32 1.63 1.99
CA ARG A 472 16.95 2.16 0.66
C ARG A 472 17.74 3.40 0.29
N LEU A 473 17.65 4.44 1.12
CA LEU A 473 18.22 5.78 0.89
C LEU A 473 19.75 5.78 1.06
N THR A 474 20.43 5.26 0.04
CA THR A 474 21.89 4.99 0.05
C THR A 474 22.67 5.98 -0.80
N GLY A 475 22.01 6.75 -1.67
CA GLY A 475 22.64 7.55 -2.73
C GLY A 475 22.87 6.77 -4.04
N PHE A 476 22.55 5.47 -4.06
CA PHE A 476 22.56 4.62 -5.25
C PHE A 476 21.12 4.31 -5.71
N HIS A 477 20.97 3.67 -6.88
CA HIS A 477 19.66 3.23 -7.42
C HIS A 477 18.59 4.33 -7.45
N GLU A 478 18.94 5.51 -7.95
CA GLU A 478 18.05 6.68 -8.07
C GLU A 478 17.47 7.21 -6.74
N THR A 479 18.12 6.91 -5.61
CA THR A 479 17.79 7.44 -4.27
C THR A 479 18.76 8.55 -3.83
N SER A 480 18.36 9.41 -2.90
CA SER A 480 19.30 10.22 -2.12
C SER A 480 19.94 9.39 -0.99
N ASN A 481 20.98 9.92 -0.35
CA ASN A 481 21.41 9.39 0.95
C ASN A 481 20.36 9.73 2.03
N ILE A 482 20.32 8.95 3.12
CA ILE A 482 19.42 9.19 4.27
C ILE A 482 19.87 10.35 5.16
N ASN A 483 21.17 10.69 5.14
CA ASN A 483 21.72 11.76 5.98
C ASN A 483 21.61 13.15 5.34
N ASP A 484 21.69 13.19 4.00
CA ASP A 484 21.86 14.43 3.22
C ASP A 484 20.55 14.88 2.56
N PHE A 485 20.09 16.09 2.89
CA PHE A 485 19.01 16.74 2.14
C PHE A 485 19.52 17.33 0.84
N SER A 486 18.81 17.09 -0.26
CA SER A 486 19.12 17.66 -1.58
C SER A 486 17.85 17.96 -2.37
N ALA A 487 17.88 18.99 -3.20
CA ALA A 487 16.76 19.36 -4.08
C ALA A 487 17.26 19.70 -5.49
N GLY A 488 16.43 19.46 -6.52
CA GLY A 488 16.77 19.87 -7.89
C GLY A 488 15.68 19.66 -8.94
N VAL A 489 15.74 20.47 -10.00
CA VAL A 489 14.84 20.35 -11.15
C VAL A 489 15.18 19.08 -11.95
N ALA A 490 14.20 18.19 -12.08
CA ALA A 490 14.27 16.89 -12.74
C ALA A 490 15.36 15.93 -12.24
N ASN A 491 16.01 16.20 -11.09
CA ASN A 491 17.01 15.30 -10.51
C ASN A 491 16.31 14.17 -9.75
N ARG A 492 16.47 12.91 -10.20
CA ARG A 492 15.89 11.73 -9.51
C ARG A 492 16.67 11.33 -8.26
N SER A 493 17.99 11.55 -8.21
CA SER A 493 18.81 11.22 -7.03
C SER A 493 18.75 12.28 -5.91
N ALA A 494 17.92 13.32 -6.07
CA ALA A 494 17.67 14.32 -5.04
C ALA A 494 16.62 13.82 -4.04
N SER A 495 16.68 14.34 -2.81
CA SER A 495 15.65 14.09 -1.79
C SER A 495 14.30 14.70 -2.19
N ILE A 496 14.32 15.91 -2.78
CA ILE A 496 13.16 16.57 -3.37
C ILE A 496 13.39 16.82 -4.87
N ARG A 497 12.44 16.43 -5.71
CA ARG A 497 12.45 16.69 -7.15
C ARG A 497 11.42 17.77 -7.49
N ILE A 498 11.85 18.80 -8.23
CA ILE A 498 10.92 19.70 -8.93
C ILE A 498 10.73 19.13 -10.34
N PRO A 499 9.50 18.78 -10.79
CA PRO A 499 9.29 18.28 -12.14
C PRO A 499 9.75 19.27 -13.22
N ARG A 500 10.22 18.78 -14.37
CA ARG A 500 10.74 19.65 -15.44
C ARG A 500 9.68 20.66 -15.91
N THR A 501 8.45 20.20 -16.10
CA THR A 501 7.29 21.01 -16.49
C THR A 501 7.00 22.12 -15.46
N VAL A 502 7.04 21.80 -14.17
CA VAL A 502 6.85 22.79 -13.08
C VAL A 502 7.93 23.88 -13.10
N GLY A 503 9.18 23.51 -13.39
CA GLY A 503 10.27 24.47 -13.57
C GLY A 503 10.15 25.34 -14.82
N GLN A 504 9.41 24.88 -15.85
CA GLN A 504 9.16 25.63 -17.09
C GLN A 504 7.93 26.55 -16.96
N GLU A 505 6.83 26.03 -16.44
CA GLU A 505 5.56 26.76 -16.23
C GLU A 505 5.57 27.65 -14.97
N LYS A 506 6.57 27.48 -14.09
CA LYS A 506 6.76 28.19 -12.82
C LYS A 506 5.58 28.06 -11.85
N LYS A 507 4.87 26.94 -11.90
CA LYS A 507 3.73 26.58 -11.02
C LYS A 507 3.51 25.07 -11.03
N GLY A 508 2.80 24.55 -10.02
CA GLY A 508 2.42 23.14 -9.89
C GLY A 508 2.71 22.57 -8.50
N TYR A 509 3.63 21.62 -8.44
CA TYR A 509 3.93 20.80 -7.25
C TYR A 509 5.42 20.43 -7.16
N PHE A 510 5.85 19.94 -6.00
CA PHE A 510 7.14 19.22 -5.88
C PHE A 510 6.91 17.79 -5.40
N GLU A 511 7.92 16.95 -5.58
CA GLU A 511 7.92 15.52 -5.24
C GLU A 511 8.94 15.25 -4.14
N ASP A 512 8.49 14.80 -2.97
CA ASP A 512 9.36 14.29 -1.92
C ASP A 512 9.66 12.82 -2.16
N ARG A 513 10.91 12.48 -2.47
CA ARG A 513 11.34 11.11 -2.82
C ARG A 513 11.71 10.28 -1.59
N ARG A 514 11.75 10.90 -0.40
CA ARG A 514 12.23 10.28 0.83
C ARG A 514 11.29 9.24 1.47
N PRO A 515 9.95 9.29 1.38
CA PRO A 515 9.10 8.32 2.07
C PRO A 515 9.36 6.87 1.64
N SER A 516 9.37 5.97 2.62
CA SER A 516 9.44 4.52 2.43
C SER A 516 8.15 3.96 1.83
N ALA A 517 8.21 2.86 1.08
CA ALA A 517 7.00 2.17 0.64
C ALA A 517 6.05 1.78 1.79
N ASN A 518 6.57 1.45 2.99
CA ASN A 518 5.79 1.12 4.19
C ASN A 518 5.39 2.33 5.07
N CYS A 519 5.56 3.58 4.61
CA CYS A 519 5.18 4.75 5.40
C CYS A 519 3.66 4.79 5.71
N ASP A 520 3.25 5.37 6.84
CA ASP A 520 1.86 5.80 7.00
C ASP A 520 1.63 7.13 6.24
N PRO A 521 0.75 7.19 5.22
CA PRO A 521 0.41 8.44 4.55
C PRO A 521 -0.10 9.53 5.51
N PHE A 522 -0.74 9.20 6.63
CA PHE A 522 -1.14 10.22 7.61
C PHE A 522 0.08 10.90 8.24
N ALA A 523 1.11 10.13 8.62
CA ALA A 523 2.35 10.68 9.17
C ALA A 523 3.11 11.53 8.13
N VAL A 524 3.21 11.03 6.89
CA VAL A 524 3.90 11.73 5.78
C VAL A 524 3.23 13.06 5.45
N THR A 525 1.89 13.03 5.27
CA THR A 525 1.14 14.23 4.88
C THR A 525 1.02 15.24 6.03
N GLU A 526 0.85 14.79 7.28
CA GLU A 526 0.89 15.68 8.45
C GLU A 526 2.25 16.39 8.58
N ALA A 527 3.37 15.65 8.48
CA ALA A 527 4.71 16.21 8.56
C ALA A 527 4.98 17.26 7.45
N LEU A 528 4.48 17.04 6.24
CA LEU A 528 4.55 18.04 5.15
C LEU A 528 3.77 19.32 5.50
N ILE A 529 2.55 19.23 6.02
CA ILE A 529 1.78 20.43 6.43
C ILE A 529 2.46 21.19 7.57
N ARG A 530 2.93 20.49 8.60
CA ARG A 530 3.59 21.09 9.78
C ARG A 530 4.83 21.90 9.39
N THR A 531 5.68 21.33 8.56
CA THR A 531 6.92 21.99 8.11
C THR A 531 6.65 23.07 7.06
N CYS A 532 5.85 22.78 6.03
CA CYS A 532 5.70 23.70 4.90
C CYS A 532 4.71 24.84 5.17
N LEU A 533 3.60 24.59 5.88
CA LEU A 533 2.51 25.57 6.03
C LEU A 533 2.37 26.14 7.44
N LEU A 534 2.56 25.32 8.48
CA LEU A 534 2.50 25.78 9.88
C LEU A 534 3.85 26.35 10.38
N ASN A 535 4.92 26.18 9.61
CA ASN A 535 6.27 26.71 9.88
C ASN A 535 6.89 26.19 11.19
N GLU A 536 6.48 25.02 11.66
CA GLU A 536 7.04 24.42 12.87
C GLU A 536 8.54 24.14 12.72
N THR A 537 9.32 24.32 13.78
CA THR A 537 10.75 23.96 13.84
C THR A 537 11.04 22.99 14.99
N GLY A 538 12.26 22.41 15.03
CA GLY A 538 12.65 21.42 16.04
C GLY A 538 12.31 19.98 15.67
N ASP A 539 12.46 19.09 16.66
CA ASP A 539 12.38 17.64 16.47
C ASP A 539 11.00 17.01 16.75
N GLU A 540 10.11 17.72 17.43
CA GLU A 540 8.79 17.24 17.85
C GLU A 540 7.65 18.02 17.15
N PRO A 541 6.43 17.46 17.07
CA PRO A 541 5.25 18.17 16.56
C PRO A 541 4.64 19.10 17.61
N PHE A 542 4.24 20.31 17.21
CA PHE A 542 3.61 21.27 18.11
C PHE A 542 2.17 20.85 18.50
N GLN A 543 1.80 21.06 19.77
CA GLN A 543 0.47 20.76 20.28
C GLN A 543 -0.46 21.97 20.18
N TYR A 544 -1.30 21.99 19.14
CA TYR A 544 -2.37 22.98 18.99
C TYR A 544 -3.56 22.66 19.88
N LYS A 545 -4.13 23.72 20.47
CA LYS A 545 -5.45 23.66 21.15
C LYS A 545 -6.55 23.42 20.12
N ASN A 546 -7.66 22.81 20.58
CA ASN A 546 -8.94 22.85 19.87
C ASN A 546 -9.61 24.21 20.06
#